data_AF-K6C4A3-F1
#
_entry.id   AF-K6C4A3-F1
#
_cell.length_a   1.000
_cell.length_b   1.000
_cell.length_c   1.000
_cell.angle_alpha   90.00
_cell.angle_beta   90.00
_cell.angle_gamma   90.00
#
_symmetry.space_group_name_H-M   'P 1'
#
loop_
_entity.id
_entity.type
_entity.pdbx_description
1 polymer ?
#
loop_
_entity_poly.entity_id
_entity_poly.type
_entity_poly.pdbx_seq_one_letter_code
_entity_poly.pdbx_strand_id
1 'polypeptide(L)' 'MYIVMVVGIIIVIVVLLLAVITTSKAYDYKHSVDPLEDNPYLNQTNNRQEPDQDHKRA' A
#
# COMPACT_ATOMS: atom_id res chain seq x y z
N MET A 1 31.63 28.62 23.21
CA MET A 1 30.93 28.71 21.91
C MET A 1 30.93 27.39 21.13
N TYR A 2 32.05 26.66 21.04
CA TYR A 2 32.10 25.35 20.35
C TYR A 2 31.17 24.27 20.95
N ILE A 3 30.99 24.26 22.27
CA ILE A 3 30.05 23.33 22.94
C ILE A 3 28.62 23.53 22.44
N VAL A 4 28.19 24.78 22.25
CA VAL A 4 26.85 25.11 21.74
C VAL A 4 26.70 24.63 20.29
N MET A 5 27.76 24.78 19.48
CA MET A 5 27.78 24.28 18.09
C MET A 5 27.66 22.75 18.04
N VAL A 6 28.41 22.03 18.87
CA VAL A 6 28.37 20.56 18.91
C VAL A 6 27.01 20.06 19.42
N VAL A 7 26.47 20.65 20.49
CA VAL A 7 25.17 20.29 21.03
C VAL A 7 24.04 20.58 20.02
N GLY A 8 24.12 21.70 19.29
CA GLY A 8 23.17 22.01 18.23
C GLY A 8 23.15 20.97 17.11
N ILE A 9 24.32 20.53 16.64
CA ILE A 9 24.43 19.47 15.62
C ILE A 9 23.84 18.15 16.13
N ILE A 10 24.11 17.77 17.39
CA ILE A 10 23.57 16.55 17.99
C ILE A 10 22.04 16.59 18.02
N ILE A 11 21.45 17.71 18.44
CA ILE A 11 19.98 17.88 18.50
C ILE A 11 19.37 17.73 17.11
N VAL A 12 19.96 18.33 16.07
CA VAL A 12 19.47 18.20 14.70
C VAL A 12 19.48 16.74 14.23
N ILE A 13 20.56 15.99 14.52
CA ILE A 13 20.64 14.56 14.16
C ILE A 13 19.55 13.76 14.88
N VAL A 14 19.34 14.01 16.18
CA VAL A 14 18.29 13.32 16.95
C VAL A 14 16.90 13.61 16.39
N VAL A 15 16.60 14.88 16.08
CA VAL A 15 15.31 15.28 15.49
C VAL A 15 15.11 14.66 14.11
N LEU A 16 16.15 14.61 13.27
CA LEU A 16 16.08 13.99 11.95
C LEU A 16 15.81 12.48 12.04
N LEU A 17 16.50 11.77 12.94
CA LEU A 17 16.28 10.34 13.15
C LEU A 17 14.84 10.08 13.63
N LEU A 18 14.36 10.84 14.60
CA LEU A 18 12.98 10.75 15.08
C LEU A 18 11.98 11.00 13.94
N ALA A 19 12.18 12.05 13.15
CA ALA A 19 11.31 12.41 12.04
C ALA A 19 11.22 11.30 10.99
N VAL A 20 12.35 10.72 10.58
CA VAL A 20 12.38 9.63 9.60
C VAL A 20 11.70 8.37 10.14
N ILE A 21 11.96 8.01 11.41
CA ILE A 21 11.36 6.82 12.04
C ILE A 21 9.84 6.97 12.13
N THR A 22 9.35 8.11 12.63
CA THR A 22 7.92 8.39 12.76
C THR A 22 7.23 8.43 11.39
N THR A 23 7.86 9.08 10.42
CA THR A 23 7.32 9.20 9.05
C THR A 23 7.30 7.84 8.36
N SER A 24 8.36 7.04 8.50
CA SER A 24 8.42 5.67 7.96
C SER A 24 7.30 4.79 8.52
N LYS A 25 6.95 4.92 9.81
CA LYS A 25 5.82 4.20 10.41
C LYS A 25 4.46 4.65 9.86
N ALA A 26 4.33 5.93 9.51
CA ALA A 26 3.10 6.46 8.90
C ALA A 26 2.95 6.06 7.43
N TYR A 27 4.05 5.92 6.69
CA TYR A 27 4.02 5.38 5.33
C TYR A 27 3.83 3.86 5.29
N ASP A 28 4.37 3.13 6.27
CA ASP A 28 4.17 1.69 6.42
C ASP A 28 2.75 1.34 6.93
N TYR A 29 1.99 2.35 7.36
CA TYR A 29 0.55 2.21 7.52
C TYR A 29 -0.06 2.02 6.13
N LYS A 30 -0.11 0.75 5.73
CA LYS A 30 -0.84 0.28 4.56
C LYS A 30 -2.15 1.03 4.53
N HIS A 31 -2.35 1.85 3.50
CA HIS A 31 -3.71 2.00 2.98
C HIS A 31 -4.15 0.56 2.73
N SER A 32 -4.96 0.03 3.64
CA SER A 32 -5.78 -1.13 3.39
C SER A 32 -6.66 -0.68 2.24
N VAL A 33 -6.14 -0.81 1.02
CA VAL A 33 -6.94 -0.80 -0.19
C VAL A 33 -7.86 -1.96 0.06
N ASP A 34 -9.10 -1.65 0.41
CA ASP A 34 -10.08 -2.65 0.83
C ASP A 34 -10.00 -3.83 -0.14
N PRO A 35 -9.81 -5.05 0.38
CA PRO A 35 -9.69 -6.22 -0.47
C PRO A 35 -10.94 -6.28 -1.36
N LEU A 36 -10.73 -6.30 -2.68
CA LEU A 36 -11.79 -6.38 -3.70
C LEU A 36 -12.57 -7.71 -3.66
N GLU A 37 -12.29 -8.56 -2.66
CA GLU A 37 -12.86 -9.89 -2.48
C GLU A 37 -14.32 -9.84 -1.98
N ASP A 38 -14.74 -8.73 -1.37
CA ASP A 38 -16.12 -8.54 -0.90
C ASP A 38 -16.92 -7.55 -1.78
N ASN A 39 -16.54 -7.45 -3.06
CA ASN A 39 -17.26 -6.60 -4.02
C ASN A 39 -18.39 -7.41 -4.71
N PRO A 40 -19.67 -7.15 -4.37
CA PRO A 40 -20.81 -7.90 -4.92
C PRO A 40 -20.96 -7.77 -6.45
N TYR A 41 -20.23 -6.85 -7.08
CA TYR A 41 -20.20 -6.66 -8.53
C TYR A 41 -19.19 -7.54 -9.27
N LEU A 42 -18.28 -8.25 -8.58
CA LEU A 42 -17.23 -9.07 -9.23
C LEU A 42 -17.76 -10.40 -9.80
N ASN A 43 -18.82 -10.96 -9.19
CA ASN A 43 -19.41 -12.24 -9.57
C ASN A 43 -20.26 -12.21 -10.86
N GLN A 44 -20.46 -11.04 -11.49
CA GLN A 44 -21.27 -10.91 -12.69
C GLN A 44 -20.49 -10.98 -14.01
N THR A 45 -19.16 -10.93 -13.96
CA THR A 45 -18.33 -10.82 -15.18
C THR A 45 -17.83 -12.18 -15.69
N ASN A 46 -17.75 -13.21 -14.84
CA ASN A 46 -17.22 -14.54 -15.24
C ASN A 46 -18.30 -15.51 -15.81
N ASN A 47 -19.59 -15.14 -15.82
CA ASN A 47 -20.68 -16.00 -16.33
C ASN A 47 -21.12 -15.65 -17.75
N ARG A 48 -20.25 -15.06 -18.58
CA ARG A 48 -20.58 -14.67 -19.97
C ARG A 48 -19.63 -15.18 -21.05
N GLN A 49 -18.77 -16.14 -20.73
CA GLN A 49 -17.91 -16.80 -21.71
C GLN A 49 -18.12 -18.32 -21.66
N GLU A 50 -19.04 -18.75 -22.52
CA GLU A 50 -19.11 -19.99 -23.32
C GLU A 50 -18.86 -21.35 -22.64
N PRO A 51 -19.75 -22.32 -22.91
CA PRO A 51 -19.40 -23.26 -23.96
C PRO A 51 -20.60 -23.74 -24.79
N ASP A 52 -20.48 -23.80 -26.12
CA ASP A 52 -21.12 -24.88 -26.87
C ASP A 52 -20.36 -25.14 -28.18
N GLN A 53 -19.59 -26.24 -28.19
CA GLN A 53 -19.15 -26.90 -29.40
C GLN A 53 -20.06 -28.11 -29.66
N ASP A 54 -20.37 -28.31 -30.95
CA ASP A 54 -20.81 -29.55 -31.60
C ASP A 54 -22.33 -29.85 -31.64
N HIS A 55 -23.02 -29.27 -32.63
CA HIS A 55 -24.16 -29.93 -33.27
C HIS A 55 -23.75 -30.43 -34.67
N LYS A 56 -23.38 -31.71 -34.71
CA LYS A 56 -23.25 -32.57 -35.89
C LYS A 56 -24.42 -32.44 -36.89
N ARG A 57 -24.05 -32.51 -38.18
CA ARG A 57 -24.77 -33.15 -39.30
C ARG A 57 -26.20 -32.68 -39.63
N ALA A 58 -26.32 -32.01 -40.78
CA ALA A 58 -27.31 -32.29 -41.82
C ALA A 58 -26.72 -31.92 -43.19
#